data_AF-D8S6B7-F1
#
_entry.id   AF-D8S6B7-F1
#
_cell.length_a   1.000
_cell.length_b   1.000
_cell.length_c   1.000
_cell.angle_alpha   90.00
_cell.angle_beta   90.00
_cell.angle_gamma   90.00
#
_symmetry.space_group_name_H-M   'P 1'
#
loop_
_entity.id
_entity.type
_entity.pdbx_description
1 polymer ?
#
loop_
_entity_poly.entity_id
_entity_poly.type
_entity_poly.pdbx_seq_one_letter_code
_entity_poly.pdbx_strand_id
1 'polypeptide(L)'
;MALAMRYPRLARTLQILKSSTHRCEIVLEQEALVDSFEKRDKYQNALWRGIFAAFAATCALFFFYSAHQQAVDPWSTKYHAVFSGTLNSRQIVCGDLAEAMTCIAIVVGVLSSAKWHRHLLVASMMAGLFLSLFWISNLLRSQKLHFQFQMLWLPFGTPSLAAICLYVDNVLAGTAKDIQALRASMYHHKRS
;
A
#
# COMPACT_ATOMS: atom_id res chain seq x y z
N MET A 1 57.22 -21.79 -4.60
CA MET A 1 58.00 -20.55 -4.31
C MET A 1 59.18 -20.35 -5.26
N ALA A 2 59.92 -21.39 -5.68
CA ALA A 2 61.10 -21.28 -6.56
C ALA A 2 60.82 -20.81 -8.02
N LEU A 3 59.62 -21.03 -8.57
CA LEU A 3 59.24 -20.59 -9.92
C LEU A 3 58.94 -19.08 -10.03
N ALA A 4 58.52 -18.44 -8.93
CA ALA A 4 58.15 -17.01 -8.92
C ALA A 4 59.36 -16.08 -9.02
N MET A 5 60.53 -16.51 -8.54
CA MET A 5 61.79 -15.77 -8.68
C MET A 5 62.39 -15.86 -10.08
N ARG A 6 62.06 -16.90 -10.86
CA ARG A 6 62.68 -17.17 -12.17
C ARG A 6 62.06 -16.38 -13.32
N TYR A 7 60.79 -15.98 -13.20
CA TYR A 7 60.07 -15.23 -14.23
C TYR A 7 59.13 -14.16 -13.62
N PRO A 8 59.67 -13.02 -13.16
CA PRO A 8 58.90 -11.99 -12.45
C PRO A 8 57.79 -11.35 -13.29
N ARG A 9 57.94 -11.33 -14.62
CA ARG A 9 56.88 -10.86 -15.54
C ARG A 9 55.68 -11.81 -15.59
N LEU A 10 55.90 -13.12 -15.59
CA LEU A 10 54.84 -14.15 -15.60
C LEU A 10 54.08 -14.20 -14.27
N ALA A 11 54.77 -14.01 -13.14
CA ALA A 11 54.13 -13.90 -11.83
C ALA A 11 53.18 -12.69 -11.76
N ARG A 12 53.60 -11.54 -12.32
CA ARG A 12 52.78 -10.32 -12.37
C ARG A 12 51.54 -10.49 -13.26
N THR A 13 51.67 -11.11 -14.43
CA THR A 13 50.52 -11.35 -15.32
C THR A 13 49.53 -12.34 -14.73
N LEU A 14 50.00 -13.40 -14.04
CA LEU A 14 49.12 -14.33 -13.33
C LEU A 14 48.37 -13.65 -12.18
N GLN A 15 49.01 -12.74 -11.45
CA GLN A 15 48.36 -11.98 -10.39
C GLN A 15 47.30 -11.01 -10.95
N ILE A 16 47.60 -10.36 -12.07
CA ILE A 16 46.64 -9.49 -12.79
C ILE A 16 45.45 -10.31 -13.29
N LEU A 17 45.69 -11.45 -13.95
CA LEU A 17 44.63 -12.34 -14.44
C LEU A 17 43.76 -12.85 -13.29
N LYS A 18 44.37 -13.32 -12.19
CA LYS A 18 43.64 -13.78 -11.00
C LYS A 18 42.79 -12.66 -10.40
N SER A 19 43.32 -11.43 -10.31
CA SER A 19 42.57 -10.27 -9.81
C SER A 19 41.43 -9.85 -10.75
N SER A 20 41.63 -10.01 -12.07
CA SER A 20 40.63 -9.70 -13.09
C SER A 20 39.49 -10.72 -13.08
N THR A 21 39.80 -12.02 -12.96
CA THR A 21 38.80 -13.08 -12.87
C THR A 21 37.94 -12.91 -11.62
N HIS A 22 38.56 -12.67 -10.46
CA HIS A 22 37.84 -12.44 -9.21
C HIS A 22 36.96 -11.18 -9.26
N ARG A 23 37.42 -10.11 -9.92
CA ARG A 23 36.61 -8.90 -10.12
C ARG A 23 35.40 -9.17 -11.03
N CYS A 24 35.58 -9.94 -12.10
CA CYS A 24 34.50 -10.34 -13.00
C CYS A 24 33.44 -11.16 -12.27
N GLU A 25 33.87 -12.12 -11.44
CA GLU A 25 32.99 -12.95 -10.61
C GLU A 25 32.13 -12.12 -9.64
N ILE A 26 32.74 -11.18 -8.91
CA ILE A 26 31.99 -10.28 -8.01
C ILE A 26 30.92 -9.48 -8.77
N VAL A 27 31.26 -8.94 -9.94
CA VAL A 27 30.31 -8.11 -10.72
C VAL A 27 29.13 -8.97 -11.20
N LEU A 28 29.40 -10.19 -11.66
CA LEU A 28 28.35 -11.13 -12.07
C LEU A 28 27.42 -11.50 -10.90
N GLU A 29 27.98 -11.75 -9.72
CA GLU A 29 27.19 -12.03 -8.52
C GLU A 29 26.35 -10.82 -8.08
N GLN A 30 26.90 -9.61 -8.16
CA GLN A 30 26.17 -8.37 -7.85
C GLN A 30 25.03 -8.11 -8.84
N GLU A 31 25.26 -8.32 -10.14
CA GLU A 31 24.21 -8.20 -11.17
C GLU A 31 23.09 -9.23 -10.91
N ALA A 32 23.45 -10.50 -10.64
CA ALA A 32 22.48 -11.54 -10.32
C ALA A 32 21.66 -11.23 -9.05
N LEU A 33 22.28 -10.64 -8.04
CA LEU A 33 21.62 -10.24 -6.79
C LEU A 33 20.62 -9.10 -7.03
N VAL A 34 20.99 -8.04 -7.76
CA VAL A 34 20.08 -6.94 -8.08
C VAL A 34 18.90 -7.42 -8.94
N ASP A 35 19.14 -8.28 -9.93
CA ASP A 35 18.07 -8.89 -10.73
C ASP A 35 17.12 -9.72 -9.86
N SER A 36 17.64 -10.41 -8.84
CA SER A 36 16.81 -11.17 -7.90
C SER A 36 15.92 -10.25 -7.05
N PHE A 37 16.41 -9.07 -6.68
CA PHE A 37 15.62 -8.06 -5.96
C PHE A 37 14.55 -7.44 -6.85
N GLU A 38 14.85 -7.09 -8.10
CA GLU A 38 13.85 -6.56 -9.04
C GLU A 38 12.71 -7.55 -9.31
N LYS A 39 13.03 -8.84 -9.45
CA LYS A 39 12.01 -9.89 -9.61
C LYS A 39 11.14 -10.03 -8.36
N ARG A 40 11.77 -10.01 -7.17
CA ARG A 40 11.06 -10.12 -5.90
C ARG A 40 10.18 -8.90 -5.62
N ASP A 41 10.66 -7.70 -5.94
CA ASP A 41 9.92 -6.45 -5.81
C ASP A 41 8.66 -6.46 -6.66
N LYS A 42 8.76 -6.81 -7.95
CA LYS A 42 7.58 -6.94 -8.84
C LYS A 42 6.54 -7.89 -8.29
N TYR A 43 6.97 -9.06 -7.80
CA TYR A 43 6.08 -10.05 -7.22
C TYR A 43 5.43 -9.55 -5.92
N GLN A 44 6.22 -9.03 -4.98
CA GLN A 44 5.73 -8.52 -3.71
C GLN A 44 4.79 -7.33 -3.89
N ASN A 45 5.12 -6.42 -4.81
CA ASN A 45 4.30 -5.27 -5.15
C ASN A 45 2.92 -5.71 -5.67
N ALA A 46 2.89 -6.60 -6.66
CA ALA A 46 1.63 -7.12 -7.19
C ALA A 46 0.81 -7.88 -6.13
N LEU A 47 1.47 -8.70 -5.31
CA LEU A 47 0.82 -9.47 -4.24
C LEU A 47 0.18 -8.55 -3.20
N TRP A 48 0.94 -7.60 -2.65
CA TRP A 48 0.44 -6.69 -1.63
C TRP A 48 -0.67 -5.79 -2.15
N ARG A 49 -0.50 -5.22 -3.35
CA ARG A 49 -1.57 -4.45 -4.00
C ARG A 49 -2.83 -5.29 -4.21
N GLY A 50 -2.70 -6.55 -4.61
CA GLY A 50 -3.83 -7.48 -4.74
C GLY A 50 -4.55 -7.75 -3.42
N ILE A 51 -3.82 -8.05 -2.34
CA ILE A 51 -4.38 -8.32 -1.01
C ILE A 51 -5.16 -7.09 -0.49
N PHE A 52 -4.56 -5.90 -0.55
CA PHE A 52 -5.22 -4.69 -0.07
C PHE A 52 -6.40 -4.26 -0.93
N ALA A 53 -6.33 -4.49 -2.25
CA ALA A 53 -7.47 -4.26 -3.14
C ALA A 53 -8.64 -5.21 -2.81
N ALA A 54 -8.37 -6.50 -2.60
CA ALA A 54 -9.41 -7.46 -2.22
C ALA A 54 -10.05 -7.10 -0.85
N PHE A 55 -9.23 -6.68 0.11
CA PHE A 55 -9.71 -6.22 1.41
C PHE A 55 -10.59 -4.97 1.27
N ALA A 56 -10.15 -3.96 0.52
CA ALA A 56 -10.92 -2.75 0.27
C ALA A 56 -12.22 -3.00 -0.51
N ALA A 57 -12.21 -3.92 -1.48
CA ALA A 57 -13.40 -4.34 -2.22
C ALA A 57 -14.42 -5.02 -1.29
N THR A 58 -13.94 -5.83 -0.34
CA THR A 58 -14.80 -6.47 0.66
C THR A 58 -15.45 -5.42 1.56
N CYS A 59 -14.70 -4.40 2.01
CA CYS A 59 -15.27 -3.26 2.74
C CYS A 59 -16.32 -2.51 1.91
N ALA A 60 -16.06 -2.27 0.62
CA ALA A 60 -17.02 -1.61 -0.26
C ALA A 60 -18.35 -2.39 -0.35
N LEU A 61 -18.28 -3.71 -0.56
CA LEU A 61 -19.46 -4.58 -0.60
C LEU A 61 -20.23 -4.56 0.71
N PHE A 62 -19.51 -4.57 1.84
CA PHE A 62 -20.14 -4.46 3.16
C PHE A 62 -20.90 -3.15 3.34
N PHE A 63 -20.32 -2.01 2.93
CA PHE A 63 -21.02 -0.72 2.98
C PHE A 63 -22.20 -0.62 2.00
N PHE A 64 -22.10 -1.20 0.81
CA PHE A 64 -23.23 -1.31 -0.11
C PHE A 64 -24.37 -2.13 0.49
N TYR A 65 -24.05 -3.27 1.09
CA TYR A 65 -25.03 -4.12 1.76
C TYR A 65 -25.69 -3.38 2.93
N SER A 66 -24.91 -2.66 3.72
CA SER A 66 -25.39 -1.80 4.81
C SER A 66 -26.37 -0.74 4.30
N ALA A 67 -26.00 -0.02 3.24
CA ALA A 67 -26.86 0.99 2.61
C ALA A 67 -28.16 0.39 2.08
N HIS A 68 -28.09 -0.79 1.45
CA HIS A 68 -29.25 -1.51 0.94
C HIS A 68 -30.19 -1.92 2.09
N GLN A 69 -29.65 -2.51 3.16
CA GLN A 69 -30.45 -2.91 4.32
C GLN A 69 -31.17 -1.73 4.96
N GLN A 70 -30.46 -0.61 5.16
CA GLN A 70 -31.06 0.59 5.72
C GLN A 70 -32.10 1.24 4.80
N ALA A 71 -32.01 1.03 3.48
CA ALA A 71 -33.00 1.52 2.52
C ALA A 71 -34.28 0.68 2.49
N VAL A 72 -34.18 -0.64 2.65
CA VAL A 72 -35.33 -1.57 2.61
C VAL A 72 -36.03 -1.66 3.96
N ASP A 73 -35.27 -1.93 5.03
CA ASP A 73 -35.78 -2.10 6.40
C ASP A 73 -35.11 -1.10 7.36
N PRO A 74 -35.54 0.18 7.35
CA PRO A 74 -34.93 1.21 8.17
C PRO A 74 -34.92 0.82 9.65
N TRP A 75 -33.77 1.02 10.32
CA TRP A 75 -33.61 0.82 11.76
C TRP A 75 -33.67 -0.63 12.25
N SER A 76 -33.84 -1.60 11.35
CA SER A 76 -33.68 -3.04 11.67
C SER A 76 -32.26 -3.31 12.22
N THR A 77 -31.28 -2.59 11.69
CA THR A 77 -29.88 -2.75 12.05
C THR A 77 -29.51 -1.97 13.31
N LYS A 78 -29.00 -2.67 14.33
CA LYS A 78 -28.67 -2.10 15.66
C LYS A 78 -27.75 -0.88 15.59
N TYR A 79 -26.80 -0.86 14.65
CA TYR A 79 -25.81 0.22 14.57
C TYR A 79 -26.36 1.51 13.93
N HIS A 80 -27.34 1.40 13.03
CA HIS A 80 -28.00 2.58 12.46
C HIS A 80 -29.16 3.08 13.32
N ALA A 81 -29.83 2.20 14.07
CA ALA A 81 -30.91 2.55 14.99
C ALA A 81 -30.54 3.64 16.01
N VAL A 82 -29.26 3.77 16.37
CA VAL A 82 -28.77 4.80 17.29
C VAL A 82 -29.03 6.21 16.76
N PHE A 83 -28.98 6.40 15.45
CA PHE A 83 -29.16 7.68 14.77
C PHE A 83 -30.62 8.02 14.47
N SER A 84 -31.58 7.16 14.83
CA SER A 84 -33.02 7.37 14.56
C SER A 84 -33.60 8.68 15.10
N GLY A 85 -33.01 9.25 16.15
CA GLY A 85 -33.40 10.55 16.70
C GLY A 85 -32.68 11.76 16.11
N THR A 86 -31.62 11.57 15.30
CA THR A 86 -30.75 12.66 14.82
C THR A 86 -30.67 12.75 13.30
N LEU A 87 -30.73 11.61 12.60
CA LEU A 87 -30.60 11.53 11.15
C LEU A 87 -31.82 10.84 10.54
N ASN A 88 -32.17 11.27 9.33
CA ASN A 88 -33.14 10.55 8.51
C ASN A 88 -32.48 9.31 7.88
N SER A 89 -33.26 8.25 7.64
CA SER A 89 -32.74 7.02 7.02
C SER A 89 -31.98 7.27 5.71
N ARG A 90 -32.45 8.22 4.88
CA ARG A 90 -31.78 8.61 3.63
C ARG A 90 -30.36 9.17 3.84
N GLN A 91 -30.13 9.93 4.90
CA GLN A 91 -28.81 10.51 5.18
C GLN A 91 -27.80 9.42 5.54
N ILE A 92 -28.26 8.40 6.25
CA ILE A 92 -27.47 7.21 6.57
C ILE A 92 -27.12 6.43 5.31
N VAL A 93 -28.12 6.15 4.46
CA VAL A 93 -27.91 5.47 3.17
C VAL A 93 -26.89 6.24 2.31
N CYS A 94 -27.02 7.57 2.21
CA CYS A 94 -26.05 8.39 1.49
C CYS A 94 -24.64 8.33 2.09
N GLY A 95 -24.53 8.30 3.43
CA GLY A 95 -23.26 8.14 4.13
C GLY A 95 -22.58 6.81 3.80
N ASP A 96 -23.32 5.70 3.94
CA ASP A 96 -22.82 4.36 3.62
C ASP A 96 -22.45 4.20 2.14
N LEU A 97 -23.22 4.80 1.22
CA LEU A 97 -22.86 4.82 -0.20
C LEU A 97 -21.60 5.65 -0.47
N ALA A 98 -21.41 6.78 0.24
CA ALA A 98 -20.19 7.57 0.10
C ALA A 98 -18.95 6.84 0.65
N GLU A 99 -19.10 6.09 1.74
CA GLU A 99 -18.07 5.17 2.26
C GLU A 99 -17.72 4.11 1.21
N ALA A 100 -18.74 3.44 0.64
CA ALA A 100 -18.55 2.43 -0.40
C ALA A 100 -17.82 2.98 -1.64
N MET A 101 -18.19 4.19 -2.10
CA MET A 101 -17.51 4.86 -3.21
C MET A 101 -16.06 5.20 -2.87
N THR A 102 -15.80 5.60 -1.63
CA THR A 102 -14.43 5.86 -1.16
C THR A 102 -13.59 4.58 -1.15
N CYS A 103 -14.16 3.44 -0.69
CA CYS A 103 -13.51 2.13 -0.77
C CYS A 103 -13.25 1.69 -2.22
N ILE A 104 -14.19 1.90 -3.15
CA ILE A 104 -13.96 1.63 -4.58
C ILE A 104 -12.80 2.48 -5.11
N ALA A 105 -12.76 3.77 -4.78
CA ALA A 105 -11.66 4.63 -5.18
C ALA A 105 -10.31 4.14 -4.62
N ILE A 106 -10.27 3.59 -3.40
CA ILE A 106 -9.08 2.94 -2.85
C ILE A 106 -8.69 1.73 -3.71
N VAL A 107 -9.62 0.85 -4.06
CA VAL A 107 -9.37 -0.33 -4.93
C VAL A 107 -8.75 0.11 -6.26
N VAL A 108 -9.36 1.09 -6.92
CA VAL A 108 -8.85 1.64 -8.18
C VAL A 108 -7.47 2.26 -7.98
N GLY A 109 -7.24 2.96 -6.86
CA GLY A 109 -5.97 3.60 -6.55
C GLY A 109 -4.85 2.60 -6.28
N VAL A 110 -5.15 1.47 -5.62
CA VAL A 110 -4.16 0.42 -5.35
C VAL A 110 -3.83 -0.36 -6.62
N LEU A 111 -4.82 -0.69 -7.44
CA LEU A 111 -4.62 -1.49 -8.66
C LEU A 111 -4.11 -0.67 -9.85
N SER A 112 -4.31 0.64 -9.86
CA SER A 112 -3.86 1.49 -10.96
C SER A 112 -2.35 1.65 -10.97
N SER A 113 -1.76 1.43 -12.14
CA SER A 113 -0.37 1.78 -12.46
C SER A 113 -0.25 3.22 -13.01
N ALA A 114 -1.37 3.93 -13.19
CA ALA A 114 -1.39 5.25 -13.77
C ALA A 114 -0.80 6.29 -12.82
N LYS A 115 -0.23 7.38 -13.35
CA LYS A 115 0.38 8.47 -12.57
C LYS A 115 -0.57 9.10 -11.54
N TRP A 116 -1.88 8.99 -11.76
CA TRP A 116 -2.93 9.54 -10.89
C TRP A 116 -3.31 8.66 -9.69
N HIS A 117 -2.80 7.44 -9.60
CA HIS A 117 -3.18 6.50 -8.53
C HIS A 117 -2.94 7.05 -7.12
N ARG A 118 -1.81 7.74 -6.91
CA ARG A 118 -1.48 8.38 -5.62
C ARG A 118 -2.45 9.51 -5.26
N HIS A 119 -2.83 10.35 -6.22
CA HIS A 119 -3.81 11.40 -6.00
C HIS A 119 -5.17 10.81 -5.62
N LEU A 120 -5.55 9.69 -6.23
CA LEU A 120 -6.77 8.97 -5.90
C LEU A 120 -6.76 8.46 -4.45
N LEU A 121 -5.66 7.83 -4.02
CA LEU A 121 -5.52 7.35 -2.64
C LEU A 121 -5.54 8.49 -1.61
N VAL A 122 -4.89 9.62 -1.91
CA VAL A 122 -4.94 10.81 -1.04
C VAL A 122 -6.34 11.41 -1.01
N ALA A 123 -7.02 11.49 -2.16
CA ALA A 123 -8.41 11.97 -2.21
C ALA A 123 -9.34 11.06 -1.41
N SER A 124 -9.19 9.74 -1.52
CA SER A 124 -9.93 8.76 -0.70
C SER A 124 -9.68 8.95 0.79
N MET A 125 -8.43 9.24 1.20
CA MET A 125 -8.11 9.54 2.59
C MET A 125 -8.83 10.81 3.08
N MET A 126 -8.80 11.87 2.29
CA MET A 126 -9.50 13.13 2.63
C MET A 126 -11.02 12.95 2.70
N ALA A 127 -11.59 12.20 1.75
CA ALA A 127 -13.01 11.84 1.77
C ALA A 127 -13.38 11.01 3.00
N GLY A 128 -12.56 10.00 3.34
CA GLY A 128 -12.73 9.19 4.55
C GLY A 128 -12.65 10.01 5.84
N LEU A 129 -11.76 11.00 5.92
CA LEU A 129 -11.69 11.92 7.06
C LEU A 129 -12.93 12.80 7.18
N PHE A 130 -13.45 13.32 6.05
CA PHE A 130 -14.69 14.09 6.05
C PHE A 130 -15.89 13.24 6.51
N LEU A 131 -16.00 12.00 6.03
CA LEU A 131 -17.02 11.04 6.47
C LEU A 131 -16.86 10.67 7.95
N SER A 132 -15.63 10.50 8.41
CA SER A 132 -15.33 10.28 9.84
C SER A 132 -15.85 11.44 10.70
N LEU A 133 -15.63 12.69 10.29
CA LEU A 133 -16.13 13.86 11.01
C LEU A 133 -17.66 13.91 11.00
N PHE A 134 -18.28 13.54 9.88
CA PHE A 134 -19.73 13.42 9.77
C PHE A 134 -20.29 12.41 10.79
N TRP A 135 -19.74 11.19 10.84
CA TRP A 135 -20.19 10.17 11.77
C TRP A 135 -19.94 10.54 13.22
N ILE A 136 -18.73 11.01 13.56
CA ILE A 136 -18.38 11.43 14.94
C ILE A 136 -19.30 12.56 15.41
N SER A 137 -19.55 13.56 14.58
CA SER A 137 -20.41 14.69 14.94
C SER A 137 -21.83 14.23 15.27
N ASN A 138 -22.38 13.29 14.49
CA ASN A 138 -23.72 12.76 14.73
C ASN A 138 -23.76 11.76 15.91
N LEU A 139 -22.67 11.04 16.15
CA LEU A 139 -22.52 10.13 17.29
C LEU A 139 -22.44 10.91 18.62
N LEU A 140 -21.75 12.06 18.63
CA LEU A 140 -21.70 12.97 19.79
C LEU A 140 -23.06 13.61 20.06
N ARG A 141 -23.79 14.04 19.00
CA ARG A 141 -25.14 14.61 19.13
C ARG A 141 -26.16 13.64 19.68
N SER A 142 -26.02 12.34 19.42
CA SER A 142 -26.95 11.33 19.94
C SER A 142 -26.71 10.99 21.41
N GLN A 143 -25.62 11.50 22.04
CA GLN A 143 -25.20 11.27 23.42
C GLN A 143 -25.13 9.78 23.86
N LYS A 144 -25.14 8.84 22.90
CA LYS A 144 -25.12 7.39 23.12
C LYS A 144 -23.70 6.79 23.05
N LEU A 145 -22.67 7.65 23.08
CA LEU A 145 -21.25 7.30 22.91
C LEU A 145 -20.79 6.22 23.92
N HIS A 146 -21.33 6.25 25.13
CA HIS A 146 -20.90 5.38 26.24
C HIS A 146 -21.15 3.88 25.99
N PHE A 147 -22.10 3.50 25.13
CA PHE A 147 -22.54 2.11 24.99
C PHE A 147 -22.04 1.39 23.73
N GLN A 148 -21.28 2.05 22.86
CA GLN A 148 -21.17 1.64 21.46
C GLN A 148 -19.74 1.69 20.90
N PHE A 149 -18.73 1.18 21.62
CA PHE A 149 -17.39 0.91 21.02
C PHE A 149 -17.48 0.04 19.76
N GLN A 150 -18.54 -0.77 19.64
CA GLN A 150 -18.88 -1.53 18.44
C GLN A 150 -19.26 -0.66 17.23
N MET A 151 -19.43 0.66 17.37
CA MET A 151 -19.68 1.59 16.26
C MET A 151 -18.44 2.37 15.85
N LEU A 152 -17.30 2.16 16.53
CA LEU A 152 -16.06 2.87 16.24
C LEU A 152 -15.52 2.54 14.84
N TRP A 153 -15.91 1.40 14.26
CA TRP A 153 -15.56 1.06 12.89
C TRP A 153 -16.21 2.00 11.86
N LEU A 154 -17.34 2.65 12.19
CA LEU A 154 -18.07 3.52 11.26
C LEU A 154 -17.28 4.79 10.91
N PRO A 155 -16.80 5.61 11.87
CA PRO A 155 -15.95 6.75 11.55
C PRO A 155 -14.50 6.37 11.19
N PHE A 156 -13.94 5.33 11.81
CA PHE A 156 -12.51 5.03 11.66
C PHE A 156 -12.20 4.04 10.54
N GLY A 157 -13.16 3.26 10.04
CA GLY A 157 -12.92 2.17 9.10
C GLY A 157 -12.27 2.63 7.79
N THR A 158 -12.98 3.47 7.03
CA THR A 158 -12.52 3.96 5.73
C THR A 158 -11.26 4.83 5.79
N PRO A 159 -11.11 5.81 6.69
CA PRO A 159 -9.85 6.56 6.77
C PRO A 159 -8.68 5.68 7.22
N SER A 160 -8.88 4.71 8.12
CA SER A 160 -7.81 3.78 8.50
C SER A 160 -7.39 2.91 7.33
N LEU A 161 -8.36 2.40 6.55
CA LEU A 161 -8.10 1.62 5.34
C LEU A 161 -7.30 2.45 4.30
N ALA A 162 -7.72 3.70 4.05
CA ALA A 162 -7.02 4.59 3.14
C ALA A 162 -5.59 4.90 3.61
N ALA A 163 -5.42 5.15 4.92
CA ALA A 163 -4.11 5.39 5.52
C ALA A 163 -3.17 4.18 5.38
N ILE A 164 -3.66 2.97 5.64
CA ILE A 164 -2.88 1.73 5.48
C ILE A 164 -2.49 1.54 4.01
N CYS A 165 -3.43 1.74 3.06
CA CYS A 165 -3.13 1.60 1.64
C CYS A 165 -2.09 2.64 1.16
N LEU A 166 -2.18 3.88 1.64
CA LEU A 166 -1.17 4.91 1.38
C LEU A 166 0.19 4.58 1.99
N TYR A 167 0.21 4.02 3.20
CA TYR A 167 1.43 3.58 3.85
C TYR A 167 2.12 2.48 3.03
N VAL A 168 1.36 1.45 2.63
CA VAL A 168 1.86 0.35 1.80
C VAL A 168 2.38 0.87 0.46
N ASP A 169 1.66 1.78 -0.20
CA ASP A 169 2.12 2.40 -1.45
C ASP A 169 3.46 3.14 -1.26
N ASN A 170 3.63 3.88 -0.17
CA ASN A 170 4.90 4.55 0.14
C ASN A 170 6.04 3.55 0.41
N VAL A 171 5.75 2.46 1.13
CA VAL A 171 6.76 1.41 1.39
C VAL A 171 7.20 0.77 0.07
N LEU A 172 6.26 0.38 -0.79
CA LEU A 172 6.56 -0.21 -2.10
C LEU A 172 7.32 0.76 -3.01
N ALA A 173 6.93 2.03 -3.04
CA ALA A 173 7.64 3.06 -3.81
C ALA A 173 9.05 3.33 -3.26
N GLY A 174 9.25 3.21 -1.94
CA GLY A 174 10.57 3.30 -1.31
C GLY A 174 11.47 2.14 -1.74
N THR A 175 10.98 0.91 -1.65
CA THR A 175 11.72 -0.29 -2.06
C THR A 175 12.16 -0.24 -3.52
N ALA A 176 11.26 0.19 -4.42
CA ALA A 176 11.60 0.34 -5.84
C ALA A 176 12.73 1.37 -6.08
N LYS A 177 12.73 2.49 -5.32
CA LYS A 177 13.79 3.50 -5.40
C LYS A 177 15.12 2.98 -4.88
N ASP A 178 15.12 2.23 -3.78
CA ASP A 178 16.34 1.66 -3.22
C ASP A 178 16.99 0.66 -4.18
N ILE A 179 16.18 -0.19 -4.84
CA ILE A 179 16.66 -1.11 -5.87
C ILE A 179 17.24 -0.35 -7.07
N GLN A 180 16.57 0.71 -7.52
CA GLN A 180 17.09 1.55 -8.61
C GLN A 180 18.41 2.24 -8.22
N ALA A 181 18.55 2.68 -6.97
CA ALA A 181 19.77 3.27 -6.45
C ALA A 181 20.92 2.25 -6.40
N LEU A 182 20.66 1.00 -5.98
CA LEU A 182 21.62 -0.10 -6.03
C LEU A 182 22.09 -0.38 -7.46
N ARG A 183 21.17 -0.37 -8.42
CA ARG A 183 21.52 -0.54 -9.84
C ARG A 183 22.36 0.61 -10.37
N ALA A 184 22.02 1.85 -10.01
CA ALA A 184 22.77 3.03 -10.42
C ALA A 184 24.19 3.06 -9.83
N SER A 185 24.37 2.69 -8.56
CA SER A 185 25.68 2.65 -7.91
C SER A 185 26.60 1.60 -8.53
N MET A 186 26.05 0.45 -8.91
CA MET A 186 26.77 -0.59 -9.64
C MET A 186 27.29 -0.09 -11.00
N TYR A 187 26.45 0.60 -11.79
CA TYR A 187 26.88 1.18 -13.08
C TYR A 187 27.92 2.28 -12.92
N HIS A 188 27.81 3.10 -11.86
CA HIS A 188 28.80 4.13 -11.57
C HIS A 188 30.16 3.51 -11.26
N HIS A 189 30.19 2.45 -10.44
CA HIS A 189 31.43 1.74 -10.11
C HIS A 189 32.06 1.02 -11.31
N LYS A 190 31.25 0.51 -12.25
CA LYS A 190 31.74 -0.12 -13.49
C LYS A 190 32.42 0.86 -14.44
N ARG A 191 32.12 2.16 -14.33
CA ARG A 191 32.68 3.23 -15.18
C ARG A 191 33.96 3.86 -14.63
N SER A 192 34.23 3.73 -13.32
CA SER A 192 35.44 4.22 -12.63
C SER A 192 36.55 3.19 -12.64
#